data_AF-A0A699UXM9-F1
#
_entry.id   AF-A0A699UXM9-F1
#
_cell.length_a   1.000
_cell.length_b   1.000
_cell.length_c   1.000
_cell.angle_alpha   90.00
_cell.angle_beta   90.00
_cell.angle_gamma   90.00
#
_symmetry.space_group_name_H-M   'P 1'
#
loop_
_entity.id
_entity.type
_entity.pdbx_description
1 polymer ?
#
loop_
_entity_poly.entity_id
_entity_poly.type
_entity_poly.pdbx_seq_one_letter_code
_entity_poly.pdbx_strand_id
1 'polypeptide(L)' 'GNLVAARAEGNATGHNGNQIRCYNCKGLGHFATNCTLRPRRRDAAYLQTQLLIAQKEETGI' A
#
# COMPACT_ATOMS: atom_id res chain seq x y z
N GLY A 1 15.59 -10.63 -29.82
CA GLY A 1 15.35 -10.46 -28.38
C GLY A 1 15.45 -9.00 -28.05
N ASN A 2 14.43 -8.42 -27.43
CA ASN A 2 14.46 -7.04 -26.95
C ASN A 2 13.84 -7.03 -25.55
N LEU A 3 14.67 -7.23 -24.53
CA LEU A 3 14.31 -6.86 -23.17
C LEU A 3 14.48 -5.34 -23.08
N VAL A 4 13.36 -4.62 -23.15
CA VAL A 4 13.29 -3.23 -22.72
C VAL A 4 13.50 -3.23 -21.21
N ALA A 5 14.74 -2.97 -20.78
CA ALA A 5 15.07 -2.76 -19.37
C ALA A 5 14.57 -1.37 -18.95
N ALA A 6 13.38 -1.33 -18.34
CA ALA A 6 12.95 -0.17 -17.59
C ALA A 6 13.80 -0.05 -16.31
N ARG A 7 14.41 1.12 -16.13
CA ARG A 7 15.13 1.53 -14.91
C ARG A 7 14.23 1.45 -13.68
N ALA A 8 14.81 1.05 -12.55
CA ALA A 8 14.40 1.52 -11.24
C ALA A 8 15.62 1.48 -10.30
N GLU A 9 16.32 2.61 -10.30
CA GLU A 9 16.99 3.25 -9.16
C GLU A 9 17.09 2.41 -7.87
N GLY A 10 18.32 2.17 -7.44
CA GLY A 10 18.60 1.64 -6.11
C GLY A 10 18.12 2.61 -5.02
N ASN A 11 17.20 2.13 -4.17
CA ASN A 11 16.98 2.67 -2.84
C ASN A 11 17.56 1.70 -1.81
N ALA A 12 18.88 1.79 -1.61
CA ALA A 12 19.59 1.17 -0.50
C ALA A 12 19.22 1.89 0.81
N THR A 13 17.96 1.78 1.25
CA THR A 13 17.59 2.16 2.61
C THR A 13 18.11 1.05 3.52
N GLY A 14 19.04 1.40 4.41
CA GLY A 14 19.68 0.50 5.37
C GLY A 14 18.72 -0.12 6.38
N HIS A 15 17.81 -0.96 5.91
CA HIS A 15 16.99 -1.86 6.72
C HIS A 15 17.64 -3.24 6.66
N ASN A 16 18.67 -3.37 7.47
CA ASN A 16 19.33 -4.62 7.82
C ASN A 16 18.31 -5.71 8.21
N GLY A 17 18.19 -6.75 7.40
CA GLY A 17 17.67 -8.07 7.81
C GLY A 17 16.17 -8.22 8.06
N ASN A 18 15.39 -7.14 8.24
CA ASN A 18 13.92 -7.24 8.31
C ASN A 18 13.32 -6.64 7.04
N GLN A 19 13.20 -7.49 6.02
CA GLN A 19 12.62 -7.18 4.73
C GLN A 19 11.28 -6.44 4.92
N ILE A 20 11.19 -5.17 4.52
CA ILE A 20 10.03 -4.30 4.74
C ILE A 20 8.74 -5.06 4.40
N ARG A 21 7.87 -5.28 5.39
CA ARG A 21 6.64 -6.06 5.20
C ARG A 21 5.52 -5.17 4.70
N CYS A 22 5.01 -5.50 3.52
CA CYS A 22 3.81 -4.89 2.99
C CYS A 22 2.57 -5.40 3.73
N TYR A 23 1.85 -4.51 4.40
CA TYR A 23 0.63 -4.88 5.13
C TYR A 23 -0.53 -5.27 4.21
N ASN A 24 -0.54 -4.77 2.97
CA ASN A 24 -1.58 -5.05 1.99
C ASN A 24 -1.49 -6.49 1.46
N CYS A 25 -0.32 -6.92 0.98
CA CYS A 25 -0.16 -8.23 0.35
C CYS A 25 0.62 -9.26 1.19
N LYS A 26 1.14 -8.86 2.36
CA LYS A 26 2.07 -9.66 3.18
C LYS A 26 3.40 -9.99 2.50
N GLY A 27 3.65 -9.42 1.31
CA GLY A 27 4.94 -9.49 0.62
C GLY A 27 6.01 -8.67 1.32
N LEU A 28 7.25 -8.89 0.94
CA LEU A 28 8.41 -8.28 1.56
C LEU A 28 9.17 -7.41 0.54
N GLY A 29 9.94 -6.43 1.02
CA GLY A 29 10.82 -5.59 0.19
C GLY A 29 10.17 -4.34 -0.39
N HIS A 30 8.92 -4.03 -0.03
CA HIS A 30 8.23 -2.82 -0.49
C HIS A 30 7.24 -2.29 0.55
N PHE A 31 7.01 -0.97 0.53
CA PHE A 31 5.97 -0.34 1.33
C PHE A 31 4.57 -0.68 0.83
N ALA A 32 3.58 -0.65 1.71
CA ALA A 32 2.17 -0.83 1.35
C ALA A 32 1.69 0.16 0.29
N THR A 33 2.23 1.38 0.27
CA THR A 33 1.97 2.42 -0.75
C THR A 33 2.45 2.03 -2.15
N ASN A 34 3.54 1.26 -2.25
CA ASN A 34 4.14 0.79 -3.51
C ASN A 34 3.64 -0.62 -3.90
N CYS A 35 2.62 -1.13 -3.20
CA CYS A 35 2.09 -2.46 -3.47
C CYS A 35 1.31 -2.47 -4.79
N THR A 36 1.86 -3.10 -5.81
CA THR A 36 1.20 -3.33 -7.10
C THR A 36 0.16 -4.45 -7.06
N LEU A 37 0.21 -5.29 -6.02
CA LEU A 37 -0.80 -6.31 -5.78
C LEU A 37 -2.09 -5.67 -5.30
N ARG A 38 -3.21 -6.18 -5.81
CA ARG A 38 -4.56 -5.70 -5.52
C ARG A 38 -4.72 -5.58 -3.99
N PRO A 39 -4.99 -4.38 -3.44
CA PRO A 39 -5.16 -4.20 -2.01
C PRO A 39 -6.21 -5.17 -1.45
N ARG A 40 -6.06 -5.58 -0.18
CA ARG A 40 -7.05 -6.45 0.46
C ARG A 40 -8.45 -5.85 0.27
N ARG A 41 -9.39 -6.72 -0.11
CA ARG A 41 -10.81 -6.40 -0.04
C ARG A 41 -11.10 -5.93 1.38
N ARG A 42 -11.57 -4.69 1.51
CA ARG A 42 -12.06 -4.15 2.76
C ARG A 42 -13.41 -4.78 3.05
N ASP A 43 -13.64 -5.20 4.28
CA ASP A 43 -14.96 -5.71 4.69
C ASP A 43 -15.99 -4.58 4.77
N ALA A 44 -17.27 -4.97 4.89
CA ALA A 44 -18.38 -4.03 4.93
C ALA A 44 -18.32 -3.11 6.16
N ALA A 45 -17.78 -3.58 7.29
CA ALA A 45 -17.69 -2.79 8.52
C ALA A 45 -16.66 -1.65 8.35
N TYR A 46 -15.50 -1.95 7.76
CA TYR A 46 -14.49 -0.95 7.43
C TYR A 46 -15.06 0.11 6.48
N LEU A 47 -15.76 -0.31 5.41
CA LEU A 47 -16.36 0.63 4.46
C LEU A 47 -17.45 1.49 5.12
N GLN A 48 -18.28 0.89 5.97
CA GLN A 48 -19.31 1.60 6.72
C GLN A 48 -18.70 2.66 7.64
N THR A 49 -17.62 2.33 8.35
CA THR A 49 -16.91 3.29 9.21
C THR A 49 -16.30 4.44 8.39
N GLN A 50 -15.67 4.16 7.25
CA GLN A 50 -15.10 5.20 6.38
C GLN A 50 -16.16 6.16 5.84
N LEU A 51 -17.34 5.66 5.45
CA LEU A 51 -18.45 6.51 5.01
C LEU A 51 -18.97 7.41 6.13
N LEU A 52 -19.10 6.87 7.35
CA LEU A 52 -19.53 7.65 8.51
C LEU A 52 -18.51 8.74 8.87
N ILE A 53 -17.21 8.48 8.70
CA ILE A 53 -16.16 9.49 8.92
C ILE A 53 -16.26 10.58 7.84
N ALA A 54 -16.34 10.21 6.57
CA ALA A 54 -16.47 11.16 5.47
C ALA A 54 -17.71 12.06 5.62
N GLN A 55 -18.86 11.48 5.97
CA GLN A 55 -20.08 12.25 6.23
C GLN A 55 -19.92 13.22 7.41
N LYS A 56 -19.15 12.85 8.44
CA LYS A 56 -18.87 13.72 9.59
C LYS A 56 -17.88 14.83 9.26
N GLU A 57 -16.92 14.59 8.37
CA GLU A 57 -16.03 15.62 7.82
C GLU A 57 -16.79 16.57 6.89
N GLU A 58 -17.76 16.07 6.11
CA GLU A 58 -18.61 16.86 5.22
C GLU A 58 -19.68 17.67 5.96
N THR A 59 -20.16 17.18 7.11
CA THR A 59 -21.17 17.86 7.94
C THR A 59 -20.56 18.74 9.03
N GLY A 60 -19.23 18.77 9.15
CA GLY A 60 -18.48 19.58 10.09
C GLY A 60 -18.05 20.93 9.51
N ILE A 61 -18.99 21.88 9.41
CA ILE A 61 -18.82 23.34 9.23
C ILE A 61 -18.08 23.80 7.96
#